data_AF-A0A9W9KX43-F1
#
_entry.id   AF-A0A9W9KX43-F1
#
_cell.length_a   1.000
_cell.length_b   1.000
_cell.length_c   1.000
_cell.angle_alpha   90.00
_cell.angle_beta   90.00
_cell.angle_gamma   90.00
#
_symmetry.space_group_name_H-M   'P 1'
#
loop_
_entity.id
_entity.type
_entity.pdbx_description
1 polymer ?
#
loop_
_entity_poly.entity_id
_entity_poly.type
_entity_poly.pdbx_seq_one_letter_code
_entity_poly.pdbx_strand_id
1 'polypeptide(L)'
;MCSVSGAKDGSYKRIFQAVTARSLIVQLLLAVEYIHSKGVVHGDLHTGNILLCLPADIDQLSIERLYEKYGSPASEPVIRFDGQPPEPSVPSTAVLPIWLGKASEKFSLPESKILLSDFGEAYRPSTESRYSSHAPMSFVPPEARFEPECGLSFSADIWTLACSIWIILGQRPLFEDILATPDDITAEQIDTRGNLPLRWWEKWAARHTYFDESGQPNEGRQVRSWEDRFEKHIQLPRRQAGIVGFEVEEKAAVMNMLRSMLSFEPEKRPTAQDILKCEWMKRWAIPDFNKWAANNSL
;
A
#
# COMPACT_ATOMS: atom_id res chain seq x y z
N MET A 1 -12.84 -11.49 -6.04
CA MET A 1 -11.43 -11.02 -5.92
C MET A 1 -11.19 -10.60 -4.48
N CYS A 2 -9.95 -10.57 -4.02
CA CYS A 2 -9.63 -9.91 -2.75
C CYS A 2 -8.57 -8.85 -2.99
N SER A 3 -8.57 -7.78 -2.21
CA SER A 3 -7.48 -6.80 -2.26
C SER A 3 -6.20 -7.39 -1.69
N VAL A 4 -5.06 -6.76 -1.98
CA VAL A 4 -3.77 -7.09 -1.34
C VAL A 4 -3.90 -6.92 0.18
N SER A 5 -4.62 -5.91 0.66
CA SER A 5 -4.94 -5.77 2.09
C SER A 5 -5.74 -6.96 2.60
N GLY A 6 -6.84 -7.32 1.92
CA GLY A 6 -7.68 -8.45 2.34
C GLY A 6 -6.95 -9.81 2.32
N ALA A 7 -6.01 -10.01 1.39
CA ALA A 7 -5.16 -11.20 1.38
C ALA A 7 -4.21 -11.26 2.59
N LYS A 8 -3.68 -10.10 3.01
CA LYS A 8 -2.86 -10.00 4.21
C LYS A 8 -3.70 -10.19 5.47
N ASP A 9 -4.89 -9.60 5.54
CA ASP A 9 -5.81 -9.74 6.67
C ASP A 9 -6.31 -11.18 6.84
N GLY A 10 -6.40 -11.95 5.75
CA GLY A 10 -6.67 -13.38 5.78
C GLY A 10 -5.55 -14.28 6.33
N SER A 11 -4.47 -13.70 6.88
CA SER A 11 -3.32 -14.43 7.42
C SER A 11 -2.76 -13.77 8.68
N TYR A 12 -2.46 -14.57 9.71
CA TYR A 12 -1.68 -14.08 10.85
C TYR A 12 -0.23 -13.72 10.48
N LYS A 13 0.31 -14.30 9.39
CA LYS A 13 1.66 -13.98 8.91
C LYS A 13 1.69 -12.66 8.17
N ARG A 14 0.62 -12.33 7.43
CA ARG A 14 0.47 -11.12 6.59
C ARG A 14 1.65 -10.88 5.63
N ILE A 15 2.31 -11.93 5.12
CA ILE A 15 3.46 -11.82 4.20
C ILE A 15 3.21 -12.64 2.94
N PHE A 16 3.63 -12.12 1.79
CA PHE A 16 3.70 -12.86 0.53
C PHE A 16 5.05 -13.57 0.38
N GLN A 17 5.05 -14.68 -0.37
CA GLN A 17 6.30 -15.31 -0.83
C GLN A 17 7.18 -14.27 -1.55
N ALA A 18 8.50 -14.34 -1.39
CA ALA A 18 9.42 -13.33 -1.93
C ALA A 18 9.24 -13.10 -3.44
N VAL A 19 9.21 -14.19 -4.21
CA VAL A 19 9.01 -14.16 -5.67
C VAL A 19 7.65 -13.57 -6.04
N THR A 20 6.59 -13.95 -5.32
CA THR A 20 5.24 -13.39 -5.50
C THR A 20 5.21 -11.90 -5.22
N ALA A 21 5.76 -11.46 -4.07
CA ALA A 21 5.81 -10.05 -3.68
C ALA A 21 6.50 -9.18 -4.74
N ARG A 22 7.65 -9.65 -5.26
CA ARG A 22 8.38 -8.98 -6.33
C ARG A 22 7.56 -8.85 -7.61
N SER A 23 6.87 -9.92 -8.04
CA SER A 23 5.97 -9.90 -9.20
C SER A 23 4.80 -8.90 -9.03
N LEU A 24 4.17 -8.89 -7.85
CA LEU A 24 3.09 -7.94 -7.52
C LEU A 24 3.57 -6.48 -7.65
N ILE A 25 4.78 -6.19 -7.15
CA ILE A 25 5.36 -4.84 -7.19
C ILE A 25 5.66 -4.40 -8.62
N VAL A 26 6.18 -5.29 -9.48
CA VAL A 26 6.41 -4.97 -10.90
C VAL A 26 5.10 -4.67 -11.61
N GLN A 27 4.07 -5.52 -11.43
CA GLN A 27 2.75 -5.28 -12.04
C GLN A 27 2.13 -3.96 -11.56
N LEU A 28 2.27 -3.65 -10.26
CA LEU A 28 1.73 -2.41 -9.69
C LEU A 28 2.43 -1.20 -10.30
N LEU A 29 3.76 -1.23 -10.40
CA LEU A 29 4.51 -0.12 -10.98
C LEU A 29 4.23 0.03 -12.48
N LEU A 30 4.03 -1.07 -13.22
CA LEU A 30 3.59 -1.02 -14.62
C LEU A 30 2.20 -0.40 -14.76
N ALA A 31 1.27 -0.72 -13.87
CA ALA A 31 -0.07 -0.12 -13.89
C ALA A 31 -0.01 1.39 -13.60
N VAL A 32 0.78 1.81 -12.60
CA VAL A 32 0.98 3.23 -12.26
C VAL A 32 1.68 3.98 -13.39
N GLU A 33 2.75 3.42 -13.95
CA GLU A 33 3.45 4.02 -15.10
C GLU A 33 2.51 4.20 -16.28
N TYR A 34 1.67 3.20 -16.56
CA TYR A 34 0.69 3.29 -17.63
C TYR A 34 -0.29 4.45 -17.41
N ILE A 35 -0.93 4.57 -16.24
CA ILE A 35 -1.90 5.66 -16.00
C ILE A 35 -1.23 7.04 -15.97
N HIS A 36 -0.01 7.14 -15.43
CA HIS A 36 0.79 8.37 -15.46
C HIS A 36 1.13 8.77 -16.89
N SER A 37 1.47 7.81 -17.76
CA SER A 37 1.71 8.05 -19.20
C SER A 37 0.46 8.55 -19.94
N LYS A 38 -0.74 8.29 -19.39
CA LYS A 38 -2.02 8.83 -19.89
C LYS A 38 -2.42 10.14 -19.24
N GLY A 39 -1.54 10.73 -18.42
CA GLY A 39 -1.77 11.99 -17.73
C GLY A 39 -2.74 11.89 -16.56
N VAL A 40 -2.95 10.68 -16.02
CA VAL A 40 -3.89 10.42 -14.91
C VAL A 40 -3.11 10.15 -13.63
N VAL A 41 -3.48 10.84 -12.55
CA VAL A 41 -3.09 10.54 -11.16
C VAL A 41 -4.19 9.67 -10.55
N HIS A 42 -3.83 8.60 -9.85
CA HIS A 42 -4.77 7.72 -9.17
C HIS A 42 -5.42 8.42 -7.97
N GLY A 43 -4.63 9.14 -7.16
CA GLY A 43 -5.12 9.97 -6.05
C GLY A 43 -5.43 9.20 -4.76
N ASP A 44 -5.74 7.91 -4.86
CA ASP A 44 -6.04 7.03 -3.72
C ASP A 44 -5.35 5.65 -3.81
N LEU A 45 -4.03 5.63 -4.05
CA LEU A 45 -3.30 4.37 -4.22
C LEU A 45 -2.89 3.76 -2.88
N HIS A 46 -3.50 2.63 -2.52
CA HIS A 46 -3.13 1.83 -1.35
C HIS A 46 -3.45 0.35 -1.58
N THR A 47 -3.02 -0.54 -0.68
CA THR A 47 -3.19 -2.00 -0.85
C THR A 47 -4.65 -2.50 -0.83
N GLY A 48 -5.60 -1.65 -0.48
CA GLY A 48 -7.04 -1.92 -0.60
C GLY A 48 -7.54 -1.81 -2.05
N ASN A 49 -6.93 -0.93 -2.84
CA ASN A 49 -7.27 -0.66 -4.23
C ASN A 49 -6.43 -1.47 -5.23
N ILE A 50 -5.64 -2.43 -4.73
CA ILE A 50 -4.89 -3.38 -5.53
C ILE A 50 -5.57 -4.74 -5.39
N LEU A 51 -6.27 -5.18 -6.43
CA LEU A 51 -7.04 -6.42 -6.42
C LEU A 51 -6.20 -7.58 -6.94
N LEU A 52 -6.21 -8.71 -6.23
CA LEU A 52 -5.70 -9.99 -6.71
C LEU A 52 -6.81 -10.68 -7.50
N CYS A 53 -6.51 -11.01 -8.76
CA CYS A 53 -7.43 -11.75 -9.61
C CYS A 53 -7.75 -13.11 -9.00
N LEU A 54 -8.99 -13.52 -9.16
CA LEU A 54 -9.39 -14.88 -8.80
C LEU A 54 -8.74 -15.87 -9.76
N PRO A 55 -8.55 -17.13 -9.34
CA PRO A 55 -8.20 -18.21 -10.25
C PRO A 55 -9.13 -18.25 -11.47
N ALA A 56 -8.57 -18.51 -12.65
CA ALA A 56 -9.29 -18.48 -13.93
C ALA A 56 -10.44 -19.52 -14.02
N ASP A 57 -10.42 -20.53 -13.16
CA ASP A 57 -11.47 -21.54 -13.08
C ASP A 57 -12.72 -21.07 -12.31
N ILE A 58 -12.69 -19.89 -11.66
CA ILE A 58 -13.86 -19.44 -10.89
C ILE A 58 -15.09 -19.21 -11.77
N ASP A 59 -14.88 -18.73 -13.01
CA ASP A 59 -15.94 -18.52 -14.00
C ASP A 59 -16.52 -19.85 -14.52
N GLN A 60 -15.85 -20.98 -14.22
CA GLN A 60 -16.26 -22.33 -14.61
C GLN A 60 -16.98 -23.07 -13.47
N LEU A 61 -17.05 -22.49 -12.27
CA LEU A 61 -17.76 -23.10 -11.14
C LEU A 61 -19.26 -22.93 -11.31
N SER A 62 -20.02 -24.01 -11.11
CA SER A 62 -21.46 -23.90 -10.87
C SER A 62 -21.71 -23.21 -9.53
N ILE A 63 -22.92 -22.69 -9.32
CA ILE A 63 -23.32 -22.03 -8.06
C ILE A 63 -23.14 -23.00 -6.87
N GLU A 64 -23.49 -24.27 -7.05
CA GLU A 64 -23.37 -25.31 -6.02
C GLU A 64 -21.90 -25.50 -5.63
N ARG A 65 -21.00 -25.63 -6.62
CA ARG A 65 -19.56 -25.77 -6.38
C ARG A 65 -18.94 -24.52 -5.75
N LEU A 66 -19.45 -23.34 -6.10
CA LEU A 66 -19.03 -22.08 -5.49
C LEU A 66 -19.37 -22.08 -4.00
N TYR A 67 -20.58 -22.49 -3.62
CA TYR A 67 -21.00 -22.59 -2.22
C TYR A 67 -20.30 -23.72 -1.47
N GLU A 68 -20.05 -24.87 -2.10
CA GLU A 68 -19.24 -25.94 -1.51
C GLU A 68 -17.82 -25.47 -1.17
N LYS A 69 -17.22 -24.65 -2.05
CA LYS A 69 -15.84 -24.20 -1.92
C LYS A 69 -15.67 -23.00 -0.98
N TYR A 70 -16.60 -22.04 -1.03
CA TYR A 70 -16.46 -20.75 -0.33
C TYR A 70 -17.50 -20.52 0.78
N GLY A 71 -18.49 -21.41 0.90
CA GLY A 71 -19.61 -21.30 1.83
C GLY A 71 -20.87 -20.75 1.17
N SER A 72 -22.02 -21.16 1.68
CA SER A 72 -23.32 -20.62 1.28
C SER A 72 -23.50 -19.18 1.77
N PRO A 73 -24.28 -18.33 1.05
CA PRO A 73 -24.53 -16.96 1.47
C PRO A 73 -25.13 -16.90 2.87
N ALA A 74 -24.48 -16.15 3.76
CA ALA A 74 -25.00 -15.86 5.09
C ALA A 74 -25.84 -14.58 5.04
N SER A 75 -26.98 -14.57 5.72
CA SER A 75 -27.83 -13.39 5.84
C SER A 75 -27.95 -12.98 7.30
N GLU A 76 -27.94 -11.68 7.56
CA GLU A 76 -28.17 -11.11 8.88
C GLU A 76 -29.40 -10.18 8.86
N PRO A 77 -30.15 -10.07 9.96
CA PRO A 77 -31.26 -9.14 10.06
C PRO A 77 -30.76 -7.70 10.06
N VAL A 78 -31.43 -6.83 9.32
CA VAL A 78 -31.20 -5.39 9.43
C VAL A 78 -31.94 -4.88 10.66
N ILE A 79 -31.18 -4.43 11.65
CA ILE A 79 -31.73 -3.89 12.90
C ILE A 79 -31.44 -2.39 13.01
N ARG A 80 -32.43 -1.62 13.46
CA ARG A 80 -32.21 -0.20 13.78
C ARG A 80 -31.56 -0.08 15.15
N PHE A 81 -30.68 0.90 15.31
CA PHE A 81 -30.02 1.19 16.59
C PHE A 81 -30.99 1.56 17.72
N ASP A 82 -32.16 2.12 17.38
CA ASP A 82 -33.23 2.45 18.32
C ASP A 82 -34.17 1.27 18.64
N GLY A 83 -33.91 0.08 18.08
CA GLY A 83 -34.70 -1.13 18.28
C GLY A 83 -36.06 -1.15 17.57
N GLN A 84 -36.40 -0.12 16.79
CA GLN A 84 -37.63 -0.09 16.00
C GLN A 84 -37.51 -0.98 14.75
N PRO A 85 -38.64 -1.39 14.14
CA PRO A 85 -38.59 -2.11 12.87
C PRO A 85 -38.01 -1.23 11.73
N PRO A 86 -37.28 -1.82 10.76
CA PRO A 86 -36.86 -1.12 9.55
C PRO A 86 -38.05 -0.52 8.81
N GLU A 87 -37.84 0.60 8.11
CA GLU A 87 -38.87 1.16 7.24
C GLU A 87 -39.22 0.18 6.10
N PRO A 88 -40.44 0.23 5.53
CA PRO A 88 -40.84 -0.67 4.45
C PRO A 88 -39.95 -0.59 3.19
N SER A 89 -39.21 0.51 3.02
CA SER A 89 -38.25 0.74 1.93
C SER A 89 -36.89 0.08 2.18
N VAL A 90 -36.61 -0.41 3.39
CA VAL A 90 -35.34 -1.01 3.79
C VAL A 90 -35.48 -2.54 3.82
N PRO A 91 -34.60 -3.29 3.15
CA PRO A 91 -34.60 -4.75 3.25
C PRO A 91 -34.52 -5.23 4.70
N SER A 92 -35.31 -6.23 5.07
CA SER A 92 -35.30 -6.81 6.42
C SER A 92 -34.07 -7.66 6.71
N THR A 93 -33.34 -8.06 5.66
CA THR A 93 -32.10 -8.83 5.76
C THR A 93 -31.05 -8.27 4.81
N ALA A 94 -29.78 -8.42 5.20
CA ALA A 94 -28.62 -8.16 4.37
C ALA A 94 -27.84 -9.46 4.15
N VAL A 95 -27.37 -9.69 2.93
CA VAL A 95 -26.47 -10.81 2.62
C VAL A 95 -25.04 -10.35 2.88
N LEU A 96 -24.33 -11.06 3.74
CA LEU A 96 -22.93 -10.76 4.05
C LEU A 96 -22.03 -11.08 2.86
N PRO A 97 -20.98 -10.27 2.62
CA PRO A 97 -20.04 -10.54 1.54
C PRO A 97 -19.26 -11.84 1.81
N ILE A 98 -19.16 -12.69 0.79
CA ILE A 98 -18.36 -13.91 0.84
C ILE A 98 -16.88 -13.60 0.61
N TRP A 99 -15.99 -14.13 1.46
CA TRP A 99 -14.55 -13.96 1.28
C TRP A 99 -14.02 -14.96 0.24
N LEU A 100 -13.82 -14.50 -0.99
CA LEU A 100 -13.25 -15.29 -2.09
C LEU A 100 -11.71 -15.24 -2.15
N GLY A 101 -11.08 -14.72 -1.09
CA GLY A 101 -9.63 -14.56 -1.02
C GLY A 101 -8.92 -15.79 -0.47
N LYS A 102 -7.61 -15.65 -0.25
CA LYS A 102 -6.80 -16.58 0.52
C LYS A 102 -5.70 -15.84 1.28
N ALA A 103 -5.08 -16.52 2.23
CA ALA A 103 -3.96 -16.00 2.99
C ALA A 103 -2.80 -15.58 2.06
N SER A 104 -2.17 -14.44 2.35
CA SER A 104 -1.10 -13.84 1.52
C SER A 104 0.04 -14.81 1.17
N GLU A 105 0.46 -15.66 2.11
CA GLU A 105 1.56 -16.60 1.91
C GLU A 105 1.20 -17.80 1.01
N LYS A 106 -0.11 -18.00 0.74
CA LYS A 106 -0.66 -19.06 -0.12
C LYS A 106 -0.86 -18.60 -1.57
N PHE A 107 -0.59 -17.33 -1.89
CA PHE A 107 -0.55 -16.89 -3.29
C PHE A 107 0.74 -17.35 -3.95
N SER A 108 0.60 -18.30 -4.87
CA SER A 108 1.70 -18.72 -5.74
C SER A 108 2.00 -17.66 -6.79
N LEU A 109 3.16 -17.79 -7.45
CA LEU A 109 3.53 -16.86 -8.51
C LEU A 109 2.49 -16.83 -9.64
N PRO A 110 2.03 -17.95 -10.25
CA PRO A 110 1.05 -17.90 -11.34
C PRO A 110 -0.25 -17.16 -11.00
N GLU A 111 -0.71 -17.27 -9.75
CA GLU A 111 -1.95 -16.65 -9.27
C GLU A 111 -1.77 -15.18 -8.83
N SER A 112 -0.59 -14.60 -9.02
CA SER A 112 -0.26 -13.25 -8.55
C SER A 112 -0.66 -12.13 -9.51
N LYS A 113 -1.65 -12.35 -10.36
CA LYS A 113 -2.14 -11.31 -11.27
C LYS A 113 -2.90 -10.23 -10.48
N ILE A 114 -2.57 -8.96 -10.70
CA ILE A 114 -3.27 -7.84 -10.07
C ILE A 114 -4.07 -6.99 -11.06
N LEU A 115 -5.04 -6.26 -10.51
CA LEU A 115 -5.71 -5.14 -11.14
C LEU A 115 -5.64 -3.94 -10.20
N LEU A 116 -5.23 -2.78 -10.73
CA LEU A 116 -5.43 -1.51 -10.04
C LEU A 116 -6.89 -1.09 -10.22
N SER A 117 -7.59 -0.81 -9.13
CA SER A 117 -9.01 -0.49 -9.11
C SER A 117 -9.29 0.81 -8.38
N ASP A 118 -10.56 1.23 -8.43
CA ASP A 118 -11.08 2.41 -7.73
C ASP A 118 -10.43 3.74 -8.17
N PHE A 119 -10.90 4.22 -9.33
CA PHE A 119 -10.51 5.50 -9.89
C PHE A 119 -11.45 6.63 -9.45
N GLY A 120 -12.19 6.47 -8.34
CA GLY A 120 -13.13 7.48 -7.84
C GLY A 120 -12.47 8.82 -7.50
N GLU A 121 -11.20 8.77 -7.08
CA GLU A 121 -10.37 9.94 -6.75
C GLU A 121 -9.37 10.32 -7.84
N ALA A 122 -9.41 9.64 -8.98
CA ALA A 122 -8.47 9.88 -10.06
C ALA A 122 -8.77 11.18 -10.80
N TYR A 123 -7.72 11.89 -11.24
CA TYR A 123 -7.85 13.17 -11.91
C TYR A 123 -6.69 13.42 -12.88
N ARG A 124 -6.84 14.44 -13.73
CA ARG A 124 -5.78 14.90 -14.64
C ARG A 124 -5.21 16.23 -14.15
N PRO A 125 -3.97 16.29 -13.65
CA PRO A 125 -3.36 17.53 -13.17
C PRO A 125 -3.28 18.65 -14.22
N SER A 126 -3.38 18.32 -15.51
CA SER A 126 -3.42 19.30 -16.60
C SER A 126 -4.75 20.04 -16.74
N THR A 127 -5.83 19.52 -16.17
CA THR A 127 -7.19 20.09 -16.28
C THR A 127 -7.86 20.33 -14.93
N GLU A 128 -7.41 19.64 -13.89
CA GLU A 128 -8.01 19.65 -12.56
C GLU A 128 -6.93 19.84 -11.49
N SER A 129 -7.27 20.54 -10.42
CA SER A 129 -6.40 20.65 -9.23
C SER A 129 -7.05 19.93 -8.06
N ARG A 130 -6.27 19.09 -7.39
CA ARG A 130 -6.67 18.40 -6.15
C ARG A 130 -5.70 18.78 -5.04
N TYR A 131 -6.23 19.23 -3.92
CA TYR A 131 -5.45 19.80 -2.81
C TYR A 131 -5.43 18.88 -1.58
N SER A 132 -6.40 17.97 -1.48
CA SER A 132 -6.48 16.95 -0.44
C SER A 132 -6.12 15.58 -0.99
N SER A 133 -5.46 14.78 -0.15
CA SER A 133 -5.27 13.35 -0.36
C SER A 133 -6.37 12.62 0.40
N HIS A 134 -7.11 11.75 -0.27
CA HIS A 134 -8.09 10.86 0.39
C HIS A 134 -7.53 9.49 0.75
N ALA A 135 -6.25 9.25 0.45
CA ALA A 135 -5.52 8.07 0.92
C ALA A 135 -5.59 7.90 2.45
N PRO A 136 -5.51 6.66 2.96
CA PRO A 136 -5.43 6.40 4.40
C PRO A 136 -4.32 7.23 5.05
N MET A 137 -4.48 7.60 6.34
CA MET A 137 -3.58 8.53 7.03
C MET A 137 -2.10 8.14 6.95
N SER A 138 -1.78 6.85 7.02
CA SER A 138 -0.42 6.30 6.88
C SER A 138 0.16 6.38 5.46
N PHE A 139 -0.61 6.78 4.46
CA PHE A 139 -0.19 6.91 3.06
C PHE A 139 -0.11 8.36 2.62
N VAL A 140 -0.77 9.29 3.33
CA VAL A 140 -0.88 10.69 2.91
C VAL A 140 0.52 11.27 2.64
N PRO A 141 0.76 11.80 1.43
CA PRO A 141 2.04 12.41 1.09
C PRO A 141 2.21 13.73 1.86
N PRO A 142 3.43 14.05 2.32
CA PRO A 142 3.68 15.16 3.24
C PRO A 142 3.30 16.53 2.68
N GLU A 143 3.39 16.74 1.37
CA GLU A 143 2.99 17.99 0.70
C GLU A 143 1.49 18.27 0.85
N ALA A 144 0.63 17.25 0.94
CA ALA A 144 -0.81 17.44 1.17
C ALA A 144 -1.08 18.15 2.51
N ARG A 145 -0.16 17.99 3.47
CA ARG A 145 -0.22 18.64 4.79
C ARG A 145 0.47 20.00 4.78
N PHE A 146 1.68 20.10 4.22
CA PHE A 146 2.54 21.28 4.38
C PHE A 146 2.44 22.30 3.26
N GLU A 147 1.89 21.92 2.11
CA GLU A 147 1.66 22.76 0.94
C GLU A 147 0.23 22.55 0.41
N PRO A 148 -0.82 22.73 1.25
CA PRO A 148 -2.21 22.46 0.85
C PRO A 148 -2.73 23.37 -0.27
N GLU A 149 -2.06 24.50 -0.52
CA GLU A 149 -2.35 25.41 -1.62
C GLU A 149 -1.70 24.96 -2.94
N CYS A 150 -0.74 24.04 -2.87
CA CYS A 150 -0.09 23.45 -4.03
C CYS A 150 -0.85 22.17 -4.38
N GLY A 151 -1.45 22.12 -5.56
CA GLY A 151 -2.16 20.93 -6.01
C GLY A 151 -1.23 19.72 -6.04
N LEU A 152 -1.77 18.56 -5.64
CA LEU A 152 -1.11 17.28 -5.76
C LEU A 152 -0.84 16.95 -7.24
N SER A 153 0.15 16.09 -7.47
CA SER A 153 0.57 15.69 -8.81
C SER A 153 0.90 14.20 -8.85
N PHE A 154 1.46 13.71 -9.97
CA PHE A 154 1.96 12.33 -10.10
C PHE A 154 2.91 11.91 -8.98
N SER A 155 3.66 12.86 -8.40
CA SER A 155 4.55 12.63 -7.26
C SER A 155 3.82 12.12 -6.00
N ALA A 156 2.55 12.48 -5.81
CA ALA A 156 1.73 12.02 -4.69
C ALA A 156 1.49 10.50 -4.79
N ASP A 157 1.15 10.01 -5.99
CA ASP A 157 1.04 8.56 -6.24
C ASP A 157 2.37 7.83 -6.02
N ILE A 158 3.51 8.44 -6.34
CA ILE A 158 4.82 7.82 -6.10
C ILE A 158 5.08 7.60 -4.61
N TRP A 159 4.65 8.52 -3.75
CA TRP A 159 4.76 8.37 -2.29
C TRP A 159 3.85 7.25 -1.78
N THR A 160 2.56 7.27 -2.14
CA THR A 160 1.60 6.25 -1.70
C THR A 160 1.92 4.87 -2.29
N LEU A 161 2.55 4.83 -3.48
CA LEU A 161 3.13 3.63 -4.07
C LEU A 161 4.29 3.08 -3.27
N ALA A 162 5.18 3.92 -2.74
CA ALA A 162 6.26 3.46 -1.86
C ALA A 162 5.70 2.80 -0.59
N CYS A 163 4.68 3.40 0.02
CA CYS A 163 3.97 2.82 1.16
C CYS A 163 3.32 1.47 0.79
N SER A 164 2.70 1.38 -0.38
CA SER A 164 2.10 0.13 -0.89
C SER A 164 3.15 -0.96 -1.13
N ILE A 165 4.28 -0.63 -1.76
CA ILE A 165 5.41 -1.55 -1.98
C ILE A 165 5.95 -2.04 -0.64
N TRP A 166 6.16 -1.16 0.33
CA TRP A 166 6.60 -1.53 1.68
C TRP A 166 5.68 -2.59 2.30
N ILE A 167 4.37 -2.37 2.23
CA ILE A 167 3.38 -3.32 2.76
C ILE A 167 3.38 -4.64 1.98
N ILE A 168 3.58 -4.64 0.66
CA ILE A 168 3.69 -5.89 -0.11
C ILE A 168 4.93 -6.68 0.33
N LEU A 169 6.04 -5.99 0.61
CA LEU A 169 7.30 -6.62 1.05
C LEU A 169 7.26 -7.11 2.50
N GLY A 170 6.58 -6.38 3.39
CA GLY A 170 6.60 -6.59 4.84
C GLY A 170 5.30 -7.09 5.44
N GLN A 171 5.27 -7.17 6.76
CA GLN A 171 4.11 -7.55 7.57
C GLN A 171 3.31 -6.33 8.06
N ARG A 172 4.01 -5.23 8.38
CA ARG A 172 3.47 -4.02 9.01
C ARG A 172 3.62 -2.79 8.11
N PRO A 173 2.77 -1.76 8.26
CA PRO A 173 2.88 -0.54 7.47
C PRO A 173 4.21 0.19 7.72
N LEU A 174 4.54 1.12 6.82
CA LEU A 174 5.74 1.93 6.97
C LEU A 174 5.57 2.94 8.10
N PHE A 175 4.40 3.57 8.17
CA PHE A 175 3.97 4.49 9.23
C PHE A 175 2.76 3.88 9.94
N GLU A 176 2.76 3.82 11.28
CA GLU A 176 1.66 3.21 12.04
C GLU A 176 0.53 4.23 12.23
N ASP A 177 -0.69 3.89 11.81
CA ASP A 177 -1.86 4.77 11.90
C ASP A 177 -2.86 4.39 13.00
N ILE A 178 -2.63 3.28 13.71
CA ILE A 178 -3.50 2.85 14.81
C ILE A 178 -3.43 3.88 15.94
N LEU A 179 -4.55 4.59 16.15
CA LEU A 179 -4.69 5.67 17.14
C LEU A 179 -3.68 6.81 16.94
N ALA A 180 -3.15 6.96 15.73
CA ALA A 180 -2.20 8.01 15.41
C ALA A 180 -2.91 9.32 15.01
N THR A 181 -2.26 10.44 15.30
CA THR A 181 -2.60 11.74 14.75
C THR A 181 -1.75 12.04 13.51
N PRO A 182 -2.14 13.03 12.67
CA PRO A 182 -1.29 13.50 11.59
C PRO A 182 0.11 13.94 12.06
N ASP A 183 0.22 14.46 13.29
CA ASP A 183 1.50 14.87 13.89
C ASP A 183 2.40 13.67 14.21
N ASP A 184 1.82 12.58 14.71
CA ASP A 184 2.54 11.32 14.92
C ASP A 184 3.09 10.76 13.61
N ILE A 185 2.28 10.78 12.54
CA ILE A 185 2.72 10.35 11.20
C ILE A 185 3.86 11.23 10.69
N THR A 186 3.79 12.54 10.89
CA THR A 186 4.88 13.46 10.51
C THR A 186 6.17 13.12 11.24
N ALA A 187 6.09 12.85 12.55
CA ALA A 187 7.23 12.45 13.35
C ALA A 187 7.83 11.10 12.87
N GLU A 188 6.98 10.13 12.50
CA GLU A 188 7.42 8.86 11.91
C GLU A 188 8.08 9.03 10.53
N GLN A 189 7.58 9.94 9.69
CA GLN A 189 8.20 10.28 8.41
C GLN A 189 9.58 10.88 8.61
N ILE A 190 9.77 11.73 9.63
CA ILE A 190 11.09 12.28 9.99
C ILE A 190 12.04 11.19 10.48
N ASP A 191 11.60 10.29 11.37
CA ASP A 191 12.45 9.18 11.84
C ASP A 191 12.91 8.28 10.67
N THR A 192 12.11 8.21 9.62
CA THR A 192 12.31 7.39 8.43
C THR A 192 13.22 8.08 7.40
N ARG A 193 13.00 9.38 7.15
CA ARG A 193 13.62 10.10 6.02
C ARG A 193 14.61 11.19 6.43
N GLY A 194 14.66 11.54 7.70
CA GLY A 194 15.43 12.65 8.23
C GLY A 194 14.63 13.94 8.26
N ASN A 195 15.32 15.07 8.23
CA ASN A 195 14.71 16.38 8.47
C ASN A 195 13.75 16.78 7.35
N LEU A 196 12.64 17.42 7.75
CA LEU A 196 11.76 18.12 6.82
C LEU A 196 12.51 19.28 6.15
N PRO A 197 12.11 19.69 4.93
CA PRO A 197 12.48 20.99 4.39
C PRO A 197 12.16 22.10 5.40
N LEU A 198 13.04 23.08 5.57
CA LEU A 198 12.89 24.13 6.60
C LEU A 198 11.52 24.82 6.52
N ARG A 199 11.05 25.11 5.30
CA ARG A 199 9.72 25.69 5.02
C ARG A 199 8.54 24.86 5.53
N TRP A 200 8.71 23.55 5.71
CA TRP A 200 7.69 22.65 6.27
C TRP A 200 7.88 22.49 7.77
N TRP A 201 9.14 22.40 8.22
CA TRP A 201 9.50 22.36 9.63
C TRP A 201 8.91 23.53 10.42
N GLU A 202 9.04 24.75 9.89
CA GLU A 202 8.55 25.96 10.55
C GLU A 202 7.00 26.01 10.64
N LYS A 203 6.30 25.43 9.66
CA LYS A 203 4.83 25.31 9.65
C LYS A 203 4.29 24.28 10.63
N TRP A 204 5.12 23.35 11.09
CA TRP A 204 4.68 22.31 12.00
C TRP A 204 4.60 22.84 13.45
N ALA A 205 3.42 23.28 13.86
CA ALA A 205 3.19 23.89 15.18
C ALA A 205 3.49 22.91 16.34
N ALA A 206 3.08 21.64 16.21
CA ALA A 206 3.26 20.62 17.23
C ALA A 206 4.70 20.05 17.28
N ARG A 207 5.64 20.46 16.41
CA ARG A 207 6.99 19.86 16.34
C ARG A 207 7.70 19.75 17.69
N HIS A 208 7.50 20.73 18.57
CA HIS A 208 8.16 20.82 19.87
C HIS A 208 7.72 19.73 20.86
N THR A 209 6.57 19.07 20.63
CA THR A 209 6.17 17.90 21.42
C THR A 209 6.97 16.65 21.04
N TYR A 210 7.57 16.63 19.85
CA TYR A 210 8.31 15.48 19.31
C TYR A 210 9.82 15.69 19.27
N PHE A 211 10.27 16.92 19.04
CA PHE A 211 11.67 17.27 18.81
C PHE A 211 12.06 18.54 19.57
N ASP A 212 13.33 18.63 19.96
CA ASP A 212 13.91 19.79 20.60
C ASP A 212 14.24 20.92 19.57
N GLU A 213 14.75 22.05 20.06
CA GLU A 213 15.10 23.19 19.21
C GLU A 213 16.20 22.88 18.18
N SER A 214 17.02 21.85 18.44
CA SER A 214 18.06 21.38 17.52
C SER A 214 17.55 20.37 16.48
N GLY A 215 16.27 20.01 16.56
CA GLY A 215 15.63 19.00 15.69
C GLY A 215 15.93 17.57 16.10
N GLN A 216 16.48 17.34 17.30
CA GLN A 216 16.68 15.99 17.83
C GLN A 216 15.41 15.50 18.53
N PRO A 217 15.11 14.19 18.49
CA PRO A 217 13.96 13.63 19.20
C PRO A 217 13.99 13.92 20.70
N ASN A 218 12.85 14.31 21.27
CA ASN A 218 12.72 14.55 22.71
C ASN A 218 13.07 13.32 23.54
N GLU A 219 13.57 13.53 24.76
CA GLU A 219 13.90 12.44 25.68
C GLU A 219 12.68 11.56 25.95
N GLY A 220 12.88 10.23 25.92
CA GLY A 220 11.81 9.24 26.12
C GLY A 220 10.93 8.97 24.88
N ARG A 221 11.07 9.74 23.79
CA ARG A 221 10.37 9.44 22.53
C ARG A 221 10.93 8.17 21.89
N GLN A 222 10.04 7.24 21.54
CA GLN A 222 10.43 6.04 20.83
C GLN A 222 10.69 6.35 19.34
N VAL A 223 11.96 6.46 18.97
CA VAL A 223 12.39 6.64 17.58
C VAL A 223 12.51 5.29 16.89
N ARG A 224 11.99 5.19 15.67
CA ARG A 224 12.13 3.99 14.84
C ARG A 224 12.88 4.32 13.56
N SER A 225 14.17 4.00 13.55
CA SER A 225 15.04 4.19 12.40
C SER A 225 14.56 3.40 11.17
N TRP A 226 15.00 3.82 9.99
CA TRP A 226 14.73 3.12 8.74
C TRP A 226 15.22 1.66 8.76
N GLU A 227 16.40 1.42 9.33
CA GLU A 227 17.00 0.09 9.49
C GLU A 227 16.19 -0.79 10.45
N ASP A 228 15.77 -0.25 11.60
CA ASP A 228 14.93 -0.96 12.56
C ASP A 228 13.57 -1.33 11.97
N ARG A 229 12.97 -0.41 11.21
CA ARG A 229 11.70 -0.65 10.51
C ARG A 229 11.86 -1.78 9.50
N PHE A 230 12.91 -1.74 8.67
CA PHE A 230 13.14 -2.82 7.70
C PHE A 230 13.33 -4.16 8.40
N GLU A 231 14.13 -4.20 9.46
CA GLU A 231 14.38 -5.43 10.20
C GLU A 231 13.10 -5.98 10.84
N LYS A 232 12.36 -5.15 11.59
CA LYS A 232 11.18 -5.58 12.37
C LYS A 232 9.94 -5.80 11.50
N HIS A 233 9.76 -5.03 10.43
CA HIS A 233 8.54 -5.07 9.62
C HIS A 233 8.68 -5.99 8.41
N ILE A 234 9.91 -6.25 7.92
CA ILE A 234 10.15 -7.05 6.71
C ILE A 234 11.01 -8.28 7.00
N GLN A 235 12.24 -8.10 7.48
CA GLN A 235 13.23 -9.19 7.55
C GLN A 235 12.88 -10.25 8.61
N LEU A 236 12.63 -9.82 9.85
CA LEU A 236 12.33 -10.72 10.96
C LEU A 236 11.02 -11.51 10.74
N PRO A 237 9.91 -10.88 10.32
CA PRO A 237 8.68 -11.60 10.02
C PRO A 237 8.85 -12.64 8.89
N ARG A 238 9.68 -12.36 7.87
CA ARG A 238 10.02 -13.34 6.82
C ARG A 238 10.73 -14.56 7.39
N ARG A 239 11.77 -14.35 8.22
CA ARG A 239 12.48 -15.44 8.90
C ARG A 239 11.56 -16.28 9.76
N GLN A 240 10.70 -15.64 10.56
CA GLN A 240 9.71 -16.33 11.40
C GLN A 240 8.70 -17.14 10.58
N ALA A 241 8.37 -16.69 9.38
CA ALA A 241 7.48 -17.40 8.46
C ALA A 241 8.17 -18.51 7.64
N GLY A 242 9.50 -18.69 7.78
CA GLY A 242 10.29 -19.60 6.96
C GLY A 242 10.44 -19.15 5.50
N ILE A 243 10.24 -17.85 5.23
CA ILE A 243 10.37 -17.24 3.91
C ILE A 243 11.76 -16.62 3.80
N VAL A 244 12.42 -16.82 2.65
CA VAL A 244 13.72 -16.22 2.37
C VAL A 244 13.65 -14.69 2.56
N GLY A 245 14.55 -14.18 3.40
CA GLY A 245 14.70 -12.76 3.65
C GLY A 245 15.51 -12.07 2.55
N PHE A 246 15.79 -10.79 2.76
CA PHE A 246 16.67 -10.03 1.88
C PHE A 246 18.13 -10.29 2.23
N GLU A 247 18.93 -10.60 1.22
CA GLU A 247 20.39 -10.55 1.29
C GLU A 247 20.87 -9.09 1.35
N VAL A 248 22.13 -8.88 1.75
CA VAL A 248 22.70 -7.54 2.01
C VAL A 248 22.56 -6.62 0.79
N GLU A 249 22.91 -7.11 -0.40
CA GLU A 249 22.87 -6.32 -1.64
C GLU A 249 21.44 -6.00 -2.06
N GLU A 250 20.52 -6.97 -1.94
CA GLU A 250 19.12 -6.75 -2.29
C GLU A 250 18.46 -5.77 -1.32
N LYS A 251 18.73 -5.93 -0.02
CA LYS A 251 18.27 -5.02 1.04
C LYS A 251 18.72 -3.60 0.73
N ALA A 252 20.00 -3.39 0.42
CA ALA A 252 20.52 -2.07 0.07
C ALA A 252 19.81 -1.49 -1.17
N ALA A 253 19.63 -2.29 -2.23
CA ALA A 253 18.99 -1.84 -3.46
C ALA A 253 17.51 -1.46 -3.26
N VAL A 254 16.72 -2.28 -2.55
CA VAL A 254 15.30 -1.99 -2.29
C VAL A 254 15.12 -0.80 -1.34
N MET A 255 15.98 -0.68 -0.33
CA MET A 255 15.96 0.47 0.58
C MET A 255 16.29 1.77 -0.15
N ASN A 256 17.26 1.75 -1.08
CA ASN A 256 17.61 2.91 -1.89
C ASN A 256 16.46 3.32 -2.83
N MET A 257 15.79 2.35 -3.45
CA MET A 257 14.60 2.60 -4.29
C MET A 257 13.49 3.24 -3.46
N LEU A 258 13.13 2.67 -2.31
CA LEU A 258 12.05 3.21 -1.47
C LEU A 258 12.39 4.60 -0.91
N ARG A 259 13.65 4.83 -0.52
CA ARG A 259 14.12 6.15 -0.04
C ARG A 259 13.99 7.24 -1.10
N SER A 260 14.24 6.95 -2.38
CA SER A 260 14.10 7.95 -3.45
C SER A 260 12.64 8.30 -3.71
N MET A 261 11.74 7.31 -3.67
CA MET A 261 10.30 7.49 -3.79
C MET A 261 9.71 8.29 -2.62
N LEU A 262 10.26 8.13 -1.42
CA LEU A 262 9.85 8.82 -0.18
C LEU A 262 10.60 10.14 0.04
N SER A 263 11.02 10.83 -1.01
CA SER A 263 11.61 12.17 -0.86
C SER A 263 10.52 13.15 -0.39
N PHE A 264 10.80 13.98 0.61
CA PHE A 264 9.83 14.97 1.09
C PHE A 264 9.38 15.89 -0.05
N GLU A 265 10.35 16.49 -0.75
CA GLU A 265 10.10 17.36 -1.89
C GLU A 265 9.56 16.56 -3.09
N PRO A 266 8.32 16.84 -3.53
CA PRO A 266 7.65 16.04 -4.56
C PRO A 266 8.42 15.98 -5.89
N GLU A 267 9.05 17.08 -6.28
CA GLU A 267 9.88 17.23 -7.48
C GLU A 267 11.17 16.40 -7.46
N LYS A 268 11.60 15.93 -6.28
CA LYS A 268 12.77 15.04 -6.13
C LYS A 268 12.40 13.56 -6.22
N ARG A 269 11.10 13.23 -6.27
CA ARG A 269 10.66 11.83 -6.41
C ARG A 269 10.84 11.38 -7.86
N PRO A 270 11.35 10.16 -8.09
CA PRO A 270 11.47 9.61 -9.44
C PRO A 270 10.09 9.33 -10.05
N THR A 271 10.01 9.30 -11.38
CA THR A 271 8.79 8.83 -12.05
C THR A 271 8.65 7.31 -11.92
N ALA A 272 7.44 6.77 -12.13
CA ALA A 272 7.23 5.33 -12.21
C ALA A 272 8.14 4.65 -13.27
N GLN A 273 8.37 5.34 -14.39
CA GLN A 273 9.26 4.90 -15.46
C GLN A 273 10.73 4.82 -15.02
N ASP A 274 11.19 5.77 -14.20
CA ASP A 274 12.55 5.76 -13.65
C ASP A 274 12.73 4.64 -12.63
N ILE A 275 11.72 4.41 -11.79
CA ILE A 275 11.74 3.35 -10.77
C ILE A 275 11.83 1.96 -11.45
N LEU A 276 11.13 1.73 -12.56
CA LEU A 276 11.23 0.48 -13.34
C LEU A 276 12.66 0.20 -13.83
N LYS A 277 13.49 1.24 -13.97
CA LYS A 277 14.88 1.14 -14.44
C LYS A 277 15.89 1.04 -13.29
N CYS A 278 15.46 1.11 -12.04
CA CYS A 278 16.37 1.07 -10.90
C CYS A 278 17.02 -0.30 -10.73
N GLU A 279 18.10 -0.35 -9.94
CA GLU A 279 18.88 -1.55 -9.71
C GLU A 279 18.02 -2.70 -9.16
N TRP A 280 17.21 -2.43 -8.13
CA TRP A 280 16.40 -3.46 -7.48
C TRP A 280 15.41 -4.10 -8.46
N MET A 281 14.76 -3.28 -9.29
CA MET A 281 13.82 -3.74 -10.31
C MET A 281 14.51 -4.64 -11.34
N LYS A 282 15.64 -4.21 -11.90
CA LYS A 282 16.34 -4.96 -12.96
C LYS A 282 16.92 -6.29 -12.47
N ARG A 283 17.52 -6.31 -11.27
CA ARG A 283 18.29 -7.47 -10.78
C ARG A 283 17.44 -8.50 -10.05
N TRP A 284 16.37 -8.09 -9.37
CA TRP A 284 15.55 -9.00 -8.56
C TRP A 284 14.08 -9.05 -8.98
N ALA A 285 13.42 -7.90 -9.13
CA ALA A 285 11.96 -7.90 -9.28
C ALA A 285 11.47 -8.32 -10.68
N ILE A 286 12.02 -7.70 -11.75
CA ILE A 286 11.67 -8.00 -13.15
C ILE A 286 11.97 -9.46 -13.51
N PRO A 287 13.11 -10.07 -13.12
CA PRO A 287 13.32 -11.50 -13.36
C PRO A 287 12.22 -12.41 -12.79
N ASP A 288 11.71 -12.11 -11.59
CA ASP A 288 10.61 -12.89 -10.99
C ASP A 288 9.26 -12.60 -11.66
N PHE A 289 9.03 -11.36 -12.10
CA PHE A 289 7.89 -11.02 -12.95
C PHE A 289 7.94 -11.72 -14.32
N ASN A 290 9.12 -11.84 -14.96
CA ASN A 290 9.24 -12.53 -16.24
C ASN A 290 8.92 -14.02 -16.12
N LYS A 291 9.27 -14.65 -15.00
CA LYS A 291 8.82 -16.02 -14.68
C LYS A 291 7.30 -16.09 -14.56
N TRP A 292 6.67 -15.09 -13.94
CA TRP A 292 5.20 -15.00 -13.88
C TRP A 292 4.60 -14.86 -15.29
N ALA A 293 5.11 -13.92 -16.08
CA ALA A 293 4.63 -13.65 -17.43
C ALA A 293 4.74 -14.89 -18.32
N ALA A 294 5.86 -15.62 -18.27
CA ALA A 294 6.04 -16.87 -19.01
C ALA A 294 5.01 -17.95 -18.64
N ASN A 295 4.60 -18.02 -17.37
CA ASN A 295 3.58 -18.97 -16.91
C ASN A 295 2.13 -18.54 -17.23
N ASN A 296 1.91 -17.29 -17.62
CA ASN A 296 0.59 -16.71 -17.88
C ASN A 296 0.43 -16.20 -19.33
N SER A 297 1.43 -16.43 -20.18
CA SER A 297 1.38 -16.15 -21.63
C SER A 297 0.96 -17.43 -22.36
N LEU A 298 -0.28 -17.84 -22.17
CA LEU A 298 -0.97 -18.88 -22.94
C LEU A 298 -2.38 -18.40 -23.27
#